data_AF-A0A656JZY2-F1
#
_entry.id   AF-A0A656JZY2-F1
#
_cell.length_a   1.000
_cell.length_b   1.000
_cell.length_c   1.000
_cell.angle_alpha   90.00
_cell.angle_beta   90.00
_cell.angle_gamma   90.00
#
_symmetry.space_group_name_H-M   'P 1'
#
loop_
_entity.id
_entity.type
_entity.pdbx_description
1 polymer ?
#
loop_
_entity_poly.entity_id
_entity_poly.type
_entity_poly.pdbx_seq_one_letter_code
_entity_poly.pdbx_strand_id
1 'polypeptide(L)' 'MTVYAIIGGTGLTQLEGLNIRQSLPMNTPYGAPSGEIQIGDYAGREVMFLARHGHPHRLPPHQV' A
#
# COMPACT_ATOMS: atom_id res chain seq x y z
N MET A 1 -0.14 -2.66 -21.09
CA MET A 1 -0.13 -1.58 -20.08
C MET A 1 0.54 -2.13 -18.83
N THR A 2 1.50 -1.43 -18.26
CA THR A 2 2.24 -1.87 -17.08
C THR A 2 1.67 -1.18 -15.85
N VAL A 3 1.34 -1.95 -14.82
CA VAL A 3 0.87 -1.45 -13.52
C VAL A 3 2.03 -1.55 -12.53
N TYR A 4 2.28 -0.50 -11.77
CA TYR A 4 3.32 -0.47 -10.74
C TYR A 4 2.72 -0.61 -9.35
N ALA A 5 3.33 -1.46 -8.52
CA ALA A 5 2.96 -1.61 -7.12
C ALA A 5 4.18 -1.38 -6.23
N ILE A 6 4.00 -0.66 -5.13
CA ILE A 6 5.04 -0.32 -4.15
C ILE A 6 4.60 -0.82 -2.78
N ILE A 7 5.46 -1.62 -2.14
CA ILE A 7 5.25 -2.09 -0.77
C ILE A 7 6.21 -1.33 0.16
N GLY A 8 5.67 -0.42 0.97
CA GLY A 8 6.45 0.48 1.82
C GLY A 8 6.81 -0.15 3.17
N GLY A 9 8.11 -0.16 3.50
CA GLY A 9 8.63 -0.67 4.77
C GLY A 9 8.62 0.35 5.92
N THR A 10 9.52 0.15 6.88
CA THR A 10 9.74 1.11 7.98
C THR A 10 10.14 2.47 7.40
N GLY A 11 9.48 3.54 7.85
CA GLY A 11 9.73 4.90 7.36
C GLY A 11 8.97 5.29 6.08
N LEU A 12 8.30 4.33 5.41
CA LEU A 12 7.47 4.58 4.22
C LEU A 12 6.08 4.00 4.43
N THR A 13 5.33 4.53 5.41
CA THR A 13 3.94 4.12 5.66
C THR A 13 2.93 4.83 4.76
N GLN A 14 3.37 5.89 4.07
CA GLN A 14 2.62 6.66 3.09
C GLN A 14 3.59 7.03 1.97
N LEU A 15 3.08 7.15 0.74
CA LEU A 15 3.87 7.59 -0.40
C LEU A 15 3.61 9.09 -0.63
N GLU A 16 4.55 9.94 -0.22
CA GLU A 16 4.43 11.38 -0.43
C GLU A 16 4.31 11.70 -1.92
N GLY A 17 3.36 12.56 -2.28
CA GLY A 17 3.06 12.91 -3.68
C GLY A 17 2.19 11.89 -4.43
N LEU A 18 1.74 10.80 -3.78
CA LEU A 18 0.70 9.93 -4.32
C LEU A 18 -0.66 10.65 -4.22
N ASN A 19 -1.26 10.95 -5.38
CA ASN A 19 -2.63 11.44 -5.43
C ASN A 19 -3.59 10.26 -5.39
N ILE A 20 -4.06 9.90 -4.20
CA ILE A 20 -4.93 8.75 -3.97
C ILE A 20 -6.29 8.99 -4.63
N ARG A 21 -6.63 8.12 -5.58
CA ARG A 21 -7.95 8.08 -6.23
C ARG A 21 -8.90 7.13 -5.52
N GLN A 22 -8.37 6.03 -4.99
CA GLN A 22 -9.16 4.97 -4.37
C GLN A 22 -8.35 4.24 -3.29
N SER A 23 -9.01 3.93 -2.18
CA SER A 23 -8.52 2.94 -1.22
C SER A 23 -9.37 1.68 -1.33
N LEU A 24 -8.71 0.53 -1.43
CA LEU A 24 -9.35 -0.78 -1.54
C LEU A 24 -9.20 -1.56 -0.24
N PRO A 25 -10.25 -1.63 0.60
CA PRO A 25 -10.34 -2.68 1.59
C PRO A 25 -10.62 -4.00 0.85
N MET A 26 -9.70 -4.95 0.90
CA MET A 26 -9.89 -6.25 0.27
C MET A 26 -9.37 -7.38 1.15
N ASN A 27 -9.99 -8.55 1.00
CA ASN A 27 -9.50 -9.80 1.57
C ASN A 27 -8.94 -10.68 0.47
N THR A 28 -7.96 -11.50 0.83
CA THR A 28 -7.44 -12.54 -0.03
C THR A 28 -7.79 -13.90 0.56
N PRO A 29 -7.64 -15.01 -0.18
CA PRO A 29 -7.72 -16.36 0.38
C PRO A 29 -6.73 -16.61 1.54
N TYR A 30 -5.70 -15.77 1.68
CA TYR A 30 -4.70 -15.84 2.74
C TYR A 30 -4.98 -14.88 3.92
N GLY A 31 -6.12 -14.19 3.90
CA GLY A 31 -6.49 -13.18 4.90
C GLY A 31 -6.42 -11.75 4.38
N ALA A 32 -6.60 -10.80 5.29
CA ALA A 32 -6.50 -9.37 5.00
C ALA A 32 -5.03 -8.96 4.81
N PRO A 33 -4.71 -8.08 3.85
CA PRO A 33 -3.39 -7.44 3.76
C PRO A 33 -3.08 -6.59 5.00
N SER A 34 -1.83 -6.15 5.12
CA SER A 34 -1.35 -5.27 6.20
C SER A 34 -2.10 -3.94 6.35
N GLY A 35 -2.85 -3.53 5.33
CA GLY A 35 -3.66 -2.33 5.28
C GLY A 35 -4.44 -2.24 3.96
N GLU A 36 -5.17 -1.14 3.77
CA GLU A 36 -5.84 -0.86 2.50
C GLU A 36 -4.82 -0.63 1.39
N ILE A 37 -5.11 -1.15 0.18
CA ILE A 37 -4.30 -0.86 -1.01
C ILE A 37 -4.75 0.50 -1.55
N GLN A 38 -3.82 1.45 -1.61
CA GLN A 38 -4.06 2.78 -2.16
C GLN A 38 -3.73 2.80 -3.65
N ILE A 39 -4.68 3.20 -4.49
CA ILE A 39 -4.49 3.38 -5.92
C ILE A 39 -4.51 4.88 -6.21
N GLY A 40 -3.51 5.36 -6.95
CA GLY A 40 -3.42 6.77 -7.27
C GLY A 40 -2.46 7.08 -8.40
N ASP A 41 -2.33 8.37 -8.71
CA ASP A 41 -1.27 8.85 -9.60
C ASP A 41 -0.02 9.20 -8.81
N TYR A 42 1.12 8.75 -9.31
CA TYR A 42 2.43 9.13 -8.83
C TYR A 42 3.36 9.36 -10.03
N ALA A 43 3.97 10.54 -10.11
CA ALA A 43 4.83 10.94 -11.23
C ALA A 43 4.21 10.70 -12.63
N GLY A 44 2.89 10.97 -12.77
CA GLY A 44 2.14 10.80 -14.02
C GLY A 44 1.81 9.35 -14.39
N ARG A 45 1.92 8.41 -13.45
CA ARG A 45 1.61 6.99 -13.64
C ARG A 45 0.65 6.49 -12.58
N GLU A 46 -0.21 5.55 -12.96
CA GLU A 46 -1.02 4.81 -11.99
C GLU A 46 -0.12 3.88 -11.16
N VAL A 47 -0.21 4.00 -9.85
CA VAL A 47 0.56 3.24 -8.86
C VAL A 47 -0.37 2.72 -7.76
N MET A 48 -0.14 1.47 -7.37
CA MET A 48 -0.72 0.87 -6.18
C MET A 48 0.30 0.91 -5.03
N PHE A 49 -0.12 1.30 -3.84
CA PHE A 49 0.72 1.37 -2.65
C PHE A 49 0.13 0.59 -1.49
N LEU A 50 0.97 -0.17 -0.79
CA LEU A 50 0.63 -0.89 0.44
C LEU A 50 1.72 -0.67 1.50
N ALA A 51 1.33 -0.20 2.68
CA ALA A 51 2.23 -0.15 3.83
C ALA A 51 2.43 -1.56 4.40
N ARG A 52 3.65 -2.11 4.32
CA ARG A 52 4.01 -3.49 4.72
C ARG A 52 3.63 -3.80 6.16
N HIS A 53 3.85 -2.84 7.05
CA HIS A 53 3.58 -2.98 8.49
C HIS A 53 2.26 -2.32 8.90
N GLY A 54 1.43 -1.98 7.92
CA GLY A 54 0.25 -1.14 8.08
C GLY A 54 0.60 0.31 8.44
N HIS A 55 -0.41 1.16 8.54
CA HIS A 55 -0.28 2.52 9.06
C HIS A 55 -0.87 2.60 10.49
N PRO A 56 -0.18 3.21 11.47
CA PRO A 56 1.17 3.81 11.41
C PRO A 56 2.26 2.81 11.90
N HIS A 57 2.48 1.68 11.22
CA HIS A 57 3.47 0.65 11.59
C HIS A 57 3.07 -0.18 12.83
N ARG A 58 1.99 -0.96 12.69
CA ARG A 58 1.39 -1.75 13.79
C ARG A 58 1.77 -3.23 13.74
N LEU A 59 2.17 -3.74 12.59
CA LEU A 59 2.49 -5.15 12.40
C LEU A 59 4.01 -5.37 12.53
N PRO A 60 4.49 -6.24 13.44
CA PRO A 60 5.88 -6.62 13.49
C PRO A 60 6.24 -7.53 12.30
N PRO A 61 7.53 -7.62 11.92
CA PRO A 61 7.95 -8.37 10.73
C PRO A 61 7.53 -9.84 10.65
N HIS A 62 7.31 -10.50 11.79
CA HIS A 62 6.89 -11.91 11.84
C HIS A 62 5.37 -12.11 11.77
N GLN A 63 4.58 -11.02 11.69
CA GLN A 63 3.13 -11.03 11.54
C GLN A 63 2.67 -10.41 10.21
N VAL A 64 3.62 -10.07 9.32
CA VAL A 64 3.35 -9.67 7.94
C VAL A 64 3.18 -10.90 7.05
#